data_AF-A0A7Y7TVP1-F1
#
_entry.id   AF-A0A7Y7TVP1-F1
#
_cell.length_a   1.000
_cell.length_b   1.000
_cell.length_c   1.000
_cell.angle_alpha   90.00
_cell.angle_beta   90.00
_cell.angle_gamma   90.00
#
_symmetry.space_group_name_H-M   'P 1'
#
loop_
_entity.id
_entity.type
_entity.pdbx_description
1 polymer ?
#
loop_
_entity_poly.entity_id
_entity_poly.type
_entity_poly.pdbx_seq_one_letter_code
_entity_poly.pdbx_strand_id
1 'polypeptide(L)'
;MEEKLTVIATENYASAQILQTYLKSNGIECYLNNINLVQPMVSEGVQVQIKESEVEKALKLLAEKHPKEHPSKLINPRKILVPIDFSTPSQNAARFAVHLASKYGSEIKLLHVFNSPMVDMIPFTDAASIQIDIDISYGVLHKNAKDKLLKFYVDLKSFANELGFGHIKIGYSLVEGYAAYGIIEMGLRYKPGIIVMGTKGEGYRSTELVGSVATEVSDETKIPLLVIPEAAVLKGVDEVKNVLYATNYDESDFVAIRKLISITSSFNVNIHCIHVTDEPDSAIEKANMNQLKEYFNEVNPKVKVYCSIVKGKDITKIFKNYISENRITLVALTHQKRNLIYKMFNTSITKKLLYTADIPVLIFHS
;
A
#
# COMPACT_ATOMS: atom_id res chain seq x y z
N MET A 1 -4.53 -46.10 -2.13
CA MET A 1 -4.50 -44.98 -1.18
C MET A 1 -5.23 -43.85 -1.90
N GLU A 2 -6.42 -43.47 -1.44
CA GLU A 2 -7.17 -42.37 -2.07
C GLU A 2 -6.31 -41.10 -2.02
N GLU A 3 -6.09 -40.46 -3.16
CA GLU A 3 -5.38 -39.18 -3.22
C GLU A 3 -6.18 -38.14 -2.45
N LYS A 4 -5.52 -37.45 -1.53
CA LYS A 4 -6.14 -36.42 -0.70
C LYS A 4 -6.59 -35.24 -1.56
N LEU A 5 -7.84 -34.84 -1.39
CA LEU A 5 -8.42 -33.67 -2.05
C LEU A 5 -8.22 -32.43 -1.18
N THR A 6 -8.01 -31.29 -1.84
CA THR A 6 -7.83 -29.99 -1.20
C THR A 6 -8.68 -28.94 -1.93
N VAL A 7 -9.24 -28.00 -1.18
CA VAL A 7 -10.10 -26.92 -1.69
C VAL A 7 -9.25 -25.80 -2.27
N ILE A 8 -9.29 -25.61 -3.60
CA ILE A 8 -8.52 -24.56 -4.30
C ILE A 8 -9.25 -23.21 -4.33
N ALA A 9 -10.58 -23.21 -4.28
CA ALA A 9 -11.41 -22.01 -4.27
C ALA A 9 -12.77 -22.31 -3.64
N THR A 10 -13.43 -21.28 -3.11
CA THR A 10 -14.84 -21.33 -2.71
C THR A 10 -15.58 -20.21 -3.41
N GLU A 11 -16.48 -20.56 -4.32
CA GLU A 11 -17.09 -19.65 -5.28
C GLU A 11 -18.61 -19.76 -5.28
N ASN A 12 -19.32 -18.83 -5.93
CA ASN A 12 -20.72 -19.11 -6.27
C ASN A 12 -20.82 -20.25 -7.30
N TYR A 13 -21.98 -20.89 -7.41
CA TYR A 13 -22.14 -22.08 -8.26
C TYR A 13 -21.75 -21.85 -9.73
N ALA A 14 -22.14 -20.72 -10.32
CA ALA A 14 -21.79 -20.39 -11.70
C ALA A 14 -20.27 -20.24 -11.89
N SER A 15 -19.61 -19.53 -10.97
CA SER A 15 -18.15 -19.29 -11.01
C SER A 15 -17.38 -20.58 -10.74
N ALA A 16 -17.88 -21.44 -9.84
CA ALA A 16 -17.32 -22.76 -9.57
C ALA A 16 -17.40 -23.70 -10.78
N GLN A 17 -18.51 -23.69 -11.52
CA GLN A 17 -18.63 -24.46 -12.78
C GLN A 17 -17.68 -23.97 -13.86
N ILE A 18 -17.52 -22.65 -14.00
CA ILE A 18 -16.56 -22.05 -14.94
C ILE A 18 -15.13 -22.47 -14.58
N LEU A 19 -14.76 -22.38 -13.30
CA LEU A 19 -13.45 -22.77 -12.80
C LEU A 19 -13.18 -24.26 -13.00
N GLN A 20 -14.16 -25.13 -12.67
CA GLN A 20 -14.04 -26.57 -12.88
C GLN A 20 -13.84 -26.89 -14.38
N THR A 21 -14.60 -26.26 -15.26
CA THR A 21 -14.48 -26.47 -16.71
C THR A 21 -13.10 -26.07 -17.20
N TYR A 22 -12.60 -24.92 -16.75
CA TYR A 22 -11.27 -24.44 -17.09
C TYR A 22 -10.17 -25.40 -16.61
N LEU A 23 -10.20 -25.84 -15.35
CA LEU A 23 -9.23 -26.79 -14.81
C LEU A 23 -9.25 -28.13 -15.56
N LYS A 24 -10.45 -28.70 -15.80
CA LYS A 24 -10.61 -29.95 -16.55
C LYS A 24 -10.10 -29.83 -17.99
N SER A 25 -10.36 -28.71 -18.66
CA SER A 25 -9.86 -28.48 -20.03
C SER A 25 -8.32 -28.44 -20.12
N ASN A 26 -7.64 -28.17 -19.01
CA ASN A 26 -6.19 -28.16 -18.89
C ASN A 26 -5.62 -29.44 -18.22
N GLY A 27 -6.44 -30.49 -18.17
CA GLY A 27 -6.06 -31.81 -17.66
C GLY A 27 -5.77 -31.79 -16.16
N ILE A 28 -6.60 -31.10 -15.37
CA ILE A 28 -6.60 -31.12 -13.91
C ILE A 28 -7.96 -31.64 -13.46
N GLU A 29 -7.97 -32.72 -12.68
CA GLU A 29 -9.21 -33.32 -12.22
C GLU A 29 -9.79 -32.49 -11.07
N CYS A 30 -11.08 -32.17 -11.15
CA CYS A 30 -11.71 -31.22 -10.25
C CYS A 30 -13.13 -31.64 -9.86
N TYR A 31 -13.43 -31.54 -8.57
CA TYR A 31 -14.68 -31.94 -7.94
C TYR A 31 -15.34 -30.72 -7.28
N LEU A 32 -16.66 -30.63 -7.37
CA LEU A 32 -17.43 -29.57 -6.71
C LEU A 32 -18.11 -30.14 -5.47
N ASN A 33 -18.00 -29.43 -4.34
CA ASN A 33 -18.66 -29.78 -3.09
C ASN A 33 -19.46 -28.58 -2.58
N ASN A 34 -20.78 -28.73 -2.44
CA ASN A 34 -21.67 -27.65 -1.97
C ASN A 34 -21.65 -27.58 -0.43
N ILE A 35 -21.45 -26.38 0.14
CA ILE A 35 -21.37 -26.21 1.60
C ILE A 35 -22.76 -26.28 2.27
N ASN A 36 -23.88 -26.19 1.53
CA ASN A 36 -25.22 -26.37 2.09
C ASN A 36 -26.20 -27.08 1.13
N LEU A 37 -26.83 -28.15 1.59
CA LEU A 37 -27.90 -28.88 0.89
C LEU A 37 -29.29 -28.73 1.56
N VAL A 38 -29.42 -27.90 2.61
CA VAL A 38 -30.60 -27.96 3.50
C VAL A 38 -31.63 -26.84 3.27
N GLN A 39 -31.33 -25.74 2.54
CA GLN A 39 -32.35 -24.75 2.17
C GLN A 39 -32.21 -24.19 0.73
N PRO A 40 -33.33 -23.88 0.02
CA PRO A 40 -33.34 -23.65 -1.42
C PRO A 40 -33.06 -22.21 -1.89
N MET A 41 -32.58 -21.30 -1.03
CA MET A 41 -32.32 -19.92 -1.46
C MET A 41 -30.97 -19.43 -0.93
N VAL A 42 -30.05 -19.22 -1.87
CA VAL A 42 -28.66 -18.77 -1.72
C VAL A 42 -27.71 -19.89 -1.26
N SER A 43 -27.10 -20.59 -2.22
CA SER A 43 -25.98 -21.50 -1.94
C SER A 43 -24.81 -20.73 -1.34
N GLU A 44 -24.60 -20.85 -0.03
CA GLU A 44 -23.33 -20.54 0.60
C GLU A 44 -22.25 -21.39 -0.06
N GLY A 45 -21.33 -20.77 -0.79
CA GLY A 45 -20.07 -21.31 -1.32
C GLY A 45 -20.06 -22.74 -1.89
N VAL A 46 -19.70 -22.87 -3.16
CA VAL A 46 -19.29 -24.15 -3.77
C VAL A 46 -17.78 -24.27 -3.67
N GLN A 47 -17.31 -25.28 -2.94
CA GLN A 47 -15.90 -25.63 -2.87
C GLN A 47 -15.47 -26.31 -4.16
N VAL A 48 -14.40 -25.79 -4.76
CA VAL A 48 -13.72 -26.39 -5.89
C VAL A 48 -12.54 -27.17 -5.33
N GLN A 49 -12.57 -28.49 -5.46
CA GLN A 49 -11.56 -29.40 -4.91
C GLN A 49 -10.75 -30.05 -6.02
N ILE A 50 -9.45 -30.19 -5.81
CA ILE A 50 -8.50 -30.88 -6.70
C ILE A 50 -7.62 -31.82 -5.89
N LYS A 51 -6.93 -32.74 -6.57
CA LYS A 51 -5.92 -33.59 -5.95
C LYS A 51 -4.75 -32.75 -5.43
N GLU A 52 -4.25 -33.08 -4.24
CA GLU A 52 -3.13 -32.35 -3.63
C GLU A 52 -1.87 -32.34 -4.53
N SER A 53 -1.67 -33.42 -5.30
CA SER A 53 -0.60 -33.56 -6.31
C SER A 53 -0.71 -32.59 -7.49
N GLU A 54 -1.90 -32.05 -7.78
CA GLU A 54 -2.16 -31.16 -8.91
C GLU A 54 -2.21 -29.67 -8.53
N VAL A 55 -2.08 -29.34 -7.24
CA VAL A 55 -2.21 -27.97 -6.71
C VAL A 55 -1.25 -27.00 -7.37
N GLU A 56 0.03 -27.36 -7.51
CA GLU A 56 1.03 -26.49 -8.12
C GLU A 56 0.70 -26.18 -9.59
N LYS A 57 0.27 -27.20 -10.34
CA LYS A 57 -0.13 -27.07 -11.75
C LYS A 57 -1.37 -26.18 -11.87
N ALA A 58 -2.36 -26.36 -11.00
CA ALA A 58 -3.58 -25.57 -10.98
C ALA A 58 -3.30 -24.08 -10.71
N LEU A 59 -2.48 -23.78 -9.70
CA LEU A 59 -2.15 -22.39 -9.36
C LEU A 59 -1.32 -21.69 -10.44
N LYS A 60 -0.39 -22.41 -11.10
CA LYS A 60 0.33 -21.89 -12.27
C LYS A 60 -0.63 -21.53 -13.40
N LEU A 61 -1.56 -22.43 -13.73
CA LEU A 61 -2.58 -22.24 -14.76
C LEU A 61 -3.52 -21.05 -14.45
N LEU A 62 -3.91 -20.89 -13.19
CA LEU A 62 -4.80 -19.81 -12.77
C LEU A 62 -4.10 -18.46 -12.84
N ALA A 63 -2.83 -18.37 -12.45
CA ALA A 63 -2.05 -17.14 -12.57
C ALA A 63 -1.77 -16.73 -14.03
N GLU A 64 -1.71 -17.67 -14.97
CA GLU A 64 -1.51 -17.38 -16.41
C GLU A 64 -2.75 -16.82 -17.10
N LYS A 65 -3.95 -17.08 -16.57
CA LYS A 65 -5.21 -16.57 -17.11
C LYS A 65 -5.32 -15.05 -17.02
N HIS A 66 -4.59 -14.45 -16.09
CA HIS A 66 -4.55 -13.02 -15.87
C HIS A 66 -3.34 -12.47 -16.64
N PRO A 67 -3.49 -11.41 -17.45
CA PRO A 67 -2.39 -10.89 -18.24
C PRO A 67 -1.24 -10.51 -17.30
N LYS A 68 -0.21 -11.37 -17.26
CA LYS A 68 1.09 -10.97 -16.74
C LYS A 68 1.48 -9.77 -17.59
N GLU A 69 1.41 -8.57 -17.04
CA GLU A 69 2.28 -7.52 -17.54
C GLU A 69 3.67 -8.11 -17.42
N HIS A 70 4.23 -8.56 -18.56
CA HIS A 70 5.61 -9.03 -18.62
C HIS A 70 6.46 -8.02 -17.85
N PRO A 71 7.53 -8.46 -17.16
CA PRO A 71 8.48 -7.58 -16.48
C PRO A 71 9.21 -6.70 -17.51
N SER A 72 8.46 -5.77 -18.10
CA SER A 72 8.92 -4.61 -18.80
C SER A 72 9.64 -3.75 -17.78
N LYS A 73 10.74 -3.14 -18.24
CA LYS A 73 11.72 -2.37 -17.46
C LYS A 73 11.11 -1.75 -16.19
N LEU A 74 11.70 -2.07 -15.04
CA LEU A 74 11.38 -1.46 -13.75
C LEU A 74 11.19 0.06 -13.92
N ILE A 75 9.98 0.54 -13.60
CA ILE A 75 9.61 1.94 -13.77
C ILE A 75 10.03 2.69 -12.49
N ASN A 76 11.15 3.41 -12.56
CA ASN A 76 11.62 4.25 -11.46
C ASN A 76 10.58 5.34 -11.13
N PRO A 77 10.44 5.73 -9.84
CA PRO A 77 9.53 6.79 -9.45
C PRO A 77 10.06 8.16 -9.89
N ARG A 78 9.91 8.51 -11.18
CA ARG A 78 10.44 9.76 -11.77
C ARG A 78 9.94 11.04 -11.09
N LYS A 79 8.75 10.95 -10.48
CA LYS A 79 8.05 12.03 -9.82
C LYS A 79 7.58 11.57 -8.45
N ILE A 80 7.86 12.36 -7.42
CA ILE A 80 7.46 12.11 -6.04
C ILE A 80 6.51 13.23 -5.62
N LEU A 81 5.32 12.86 -5.13
CA LEU A 81 4.40 13.80 -4.50
C LEU A 81 4.55 13.71 -2.99
N VAL A 82 4.71 14.85 -2.32
CA VAL A 82 4.90 14.92 -0.87
C VAL A 82 3.87 15.87 -0.26
N PRO A 83 2.77 15.34 0.29
CA PRO A 83 1.83 16.11 1.09
C PRO A 83 2.48 16.62 2.38
N ILE A 84 2.29 17.91 2.70
CA ILE A 84 2.87 18.58 3.86
C ILE A 84 1.77 19.24 4.67
N ASP A 85 1.80 19.02 5.98
CA ASP A 85 0.99 19.69 7.00
C ASP A 85 1.85 20.34 8.10
N PHE A 86 3.18 20.39 7.88
CA PHE A 86 4.20 20.96 8.77
C PHE A 86 4.44 20.19 10.08
N SER A 87 3.72 19.10 10.34
CA SER A 87 3.99 18.19 11.46
C SER A 87 5.32 17.44 11.32
N THR A 88 5.91 16.98 12.43
CA THR A 88 7.16 16.19 12.41
C THR A 88 7.13 15.01 11.41
N PRO A 89 6.07 14.18 11.34
CA PRO A 89 5.97 13.12 10.33
C PRO A 89 6.03 13.63 8.89
N SER A 90 5.35 14.73 8.55
CA SER A 90 5.39 15.26 7.17
C SER A 90 6.76 15.88 6.83
N GLN A 91 7.46 16.46 7.80
CA GLN A 91 8.85 16.89 7.62
C GLN A 91 9.79 15.71 7.39
N ASN A 92 9.64 14.61 8.16
CA ASN A 92 10.41 13.38 7.96
C ASN A 92 10.15 12.78 6.58
N ALA A 93 8.88 12.76 6.14
CA ALA A 93 8.49 12.31 4.80
C ALA A 93 9.17 13.13 3.69
N ALA A 94 9.21 14.46 3.82
CA ALA A 94 9.87 15.33 2.86
C ALA A 94 11.39 15.11 2.79
N ARG A 95 12.04 14.96 3.95
CA ARG A 95 13.48 14.67 4.02
C ARG A 95 13.80 13.32 3.40
N PHE A 96 13.02 12.28 3.71
CA PHE A 96 13.18 10.97 3.06
C PHE A 96 12.98 11.05 1.55
N ALA A 97 12.00 11.83 1.08
CA ALA A 97 11.78 12.05 -0.34
C ALA A 97 12.98 12.71 -1.05
N VAL A 98 13.75 13.58 -0.37
CA VAL A 98 15.01 14.14 -0.90
C VAL A 98 16.05 13.04 -1.13
N HIS A 99 16.23 12.12 -0.18
CA HIS A 99 17.14 10.98 -0.37
C HIS A 99 16.68 10.06 -1.51
N LEU A 100 15.37 9.80 -1.58
CA LEU A 100 14.78 8.99 -2.65
C LEU A 100 14.96 9.64 -4.02
N ALA A 101 14.72 10.95 -4.12
CA ALA A 101 14.90 11.71 -5.35
C ALA A 101 16.36 11.75 -5.81
N SER A 102 17.30 11.93 -4.89
CA SER A 102 18.74 11.86 -5.20
C SER A 102 19.10 10.51 -5.83
N LYS A 103 18.61 9.42 -5.25
CA LYS A 103 18.93 8.06 -5.71
C LYS A 103 18.40 7.77 -7.12
N TYR A 104 17.22 8.26 -7.45
CA TYR A 104 16.53 7.94 -8.71
C TYR A 104 16.56 9.07 -9.76
N GLY A 105 17.13 10.23 -9.44
CA GLY A 105 17.06 11.42 -10.28
C GLY A 105 15.64 11.97 -10.42
N SER A 106 14.81 11.82 -9.38
CA SER A 106 13.39 12.18 -9.40
C SER A 106 13.17 13.66 -9.11
N GLU A 107 12.02 14.18 -9.55
CA GLU A 107 11.54 15.49 -9.11
C GLU A 107 10.53 15.36 -7.97
N ILE A 108 10.59 16.30 -7.03
CA ILE A 108 9.71 16.39 -5.86
C ILE A 108 8.70 17.50 -6.09
N LYS A 109 7.42 17.21 -5.84
CA LYS A 109 6.37 18.21 -5.69
C LYS A 109 5.84 18.18 -4.26
N LEU A 110 6.09 19.25 -3.53
CA LEU A 110 5.44 19.51 -2.24
C LEU A 110 3.98 19.91 -2.50
N LEU A 111 3.06 19.41 -1.70
CA LEU A 111 1.66 19.79 -1.74
C LEU A 111 1.20 20.16 -0.34
N HIS A 112 0.78 21.40 -0.14
CA HIS A 112 0.03 21.75 1.06
C HIS A 112 -1.43 21.97 0.67
N VAL A 113 -2.33 21.27 1.37
CA VAL A 113 -3.77 21.47 1.24
C VAL A 113 -4.25 22.20 2.48
N PHE A 114 -4.73 23.43 2.33
CA PHE A 114 -5.23 24.23 3.44
C PHE A 114 -6.75 24.19 3.46
N ASN A 115 -7.32 24.03 4.64
CA ASN A 115 -8.77 24.03 4.81
C ASN A 115 -9.26 25.48 4.93
N SER A 116 -10.17 25.87 4.04
CA SER A 116 -10.99 27.05 4.23
C SER A 116 -12.30 26.59 4.86
N PRO A 117 -12.72 27.11 6.04
CA PRO A 117 -13.99 26.72 6.61
C PRO A 117 -15.10 27.10 5.63
N MET A 118 -15.69 26.10 4.97
CA MET A 118 -16.94 26.29 4.26
C MET A 118 -17.97 26.59 5.36
N VAL A 119 -18.47 27.82 5.38
CA VAL A 119 -19.64 28.15 6.17
C VAL A 119 -20.78 27.39 5.50
N ASP A 120 -21.26 26.31 6.12
CA ASP A 120 -22.59 25.78 5.81
C ASP A 120 -23.53 26.98 5.87
N MET A 121 -24.05 27.39 4.71
CA MET A 121 -24.74 28.66 4.53
C MET A 121 -26.00 28.66 5.39
N ILE A 122 -25.89 29.11 6.65
CA ILE A 122 -27.04 29.36 7.50
C ILE A 122 -27.68 30.65 6.96
N PRO A 123 -28.96 30.62 6.55
CA PRO A 123 -29.60 31.79 5.97
C PRO A 123 -29.86 32.82 7.08
N PHE A 124 -28.92 33.74 7.30
CA PHE A 124 -29.09 34.89 8.16
C PHE A 124 -28.98 36.20 7.36
N THR A 125 -29.64 37.23 7.90
CA THR A 125 -30.15 38.41 7.20
C THR A 125 -29.12 39.48 6.82
N ASP A 126 -27.86 39.34 7.22
CA ASP A 126 -26.77 40.30 6.93
C ASP A 126 -25.65 39.66 6.11
N ALA A 127 -25.93 39.41 4.83
CA ALA A 127 -24.99 38.74 3.92
C ALA A 127 -23.72 39.57 3.61
N ALA A 128 -23.78 40.90 3.66
CA ALA A 128 -22.68 41.77 3.22
C ALA A 128 -21.52 41.88 4.23
N SER A 129 -21.83 41.96 5.54
CA SER A 129 -20.81 42.00 6.61
C SER A 129 -20.13 40.65 6.78
N ILE A 130 -20.90 39.56 6.70
CA ILE A 130 -20.38 38.18 6.74
C ILE A 130 -19.46 37.91 5.55
N GLN A 131 -19.82 38.35 4.34
CA GLN A 131 -18.97 38.15 3.15
C GLN A 131 -17.60 38.84 3.27
N ILE A 132 -17.57 40.08 3.77
CA ILE A 132 -16.31 40.83 3.96
C ILE A 132 -15.42 40.15 5.02
N ASP A 133 -16.00 39.70 6.13
CA ASP A 133 -15.24 38.99 7.18
C ASP A 133 -14.73 37.63 6.70
N ILE A 134 -15.50 36.91 5.86
CA ILE A 134 -15.06 35.66 5.22
C ILE A 134 -13.92 35.91 4.24
N ASP A 135 -14.01 36.92 3.38
CA ASP A 135 -12.99 37.23 2.38
C ASP A 135 -11.67 37.67 3.03
N ILE A 136 -11.74 38.48 4.10
CA ILE A 136 -10.56 38.87 4.89
C ILE A 136 -9.96 37.64 5.59
N SER A 137 -10.79 36.80 6.22
CA SER A 137 -10.35 35.57 6.88
C SER A 137 -9.69 34.61 5.89
N TYR A 138 -10.27 34.45 4.70
CA TYR A 138 -9.71 33.66 3.61
C TYR A 138 -8.35 34.20 3.14
N GLY A 139 -8.25 35.50 2.88
CA GLY A 139 -7.01 36.14 2.45
C GLY A 139 -5.87 35.93 3.45
N VAL A 140 -6.18 36.02 4.76
CA VAL A 140 -5.23 35.75 5.85
C VAL A 140 -4.84 34.26 5.90
N LEU A 141 -5.81 33.34 5.84
CA LEU A 141 -5.56 31.89 5.85
C LEU A 141 -4.69 31.46 4.66
N HIS A 142 -5.05 31.87 3.45
CA HIS A 142 -4.30 31.55 2.23
C HIS A 142 -2.88 32.13 2.28
N LYS A 143 -2.72 33.39 2.72
CA LYS A 143 -1.40 34.01 2.87
C LYS A 143 -0.54 33.24 3.88
N ASN A 144 -1.09 32.93 5.06
CA ASN A 144 -0.38 32.19 6.09
C ASN A 144 0.05 30.79 5.61
N ALA A 145 -0.85 30.08 4.92
CA ALA A 145 -0.57 28.76 4.35
C ALA A 145 0.55 28.83 3.29
N LYS A 146 0.51 29.86 2.43
CA LYS A 146 1.54 30.13 1.43
C LYS A 146 2.89 30.45 2.06
N ASP A 147 2.92 31.32 3.06
CA ASP A 147 4.16 31.74 3.74
C ASP A 147 4.82 30.55 4.46
N LYS A 148 4.03 29.72 5.15
CA LYS A 148 4.52 28.47 5.75
C LYS A 148 5.08 27.50 4.71
N LEU A 149 4.39 27.30 3.60
CA LEU A 149 4.84 26.43 2.51
C LEU A 149 6.13 26.94 1.86
N LEU A 150 6.24 28.25 1.62
CA LEU A 150 7.45 28.88 1.06
C LEU A 150 8.64 28.73 1.99
N LYS A 151 8.46 28.97 3.29
CA LYS A 151 9.50 28.75 4.28
C LYS A 151 9.97 27.29 4.27
N PHE A 152 9.03 26.35 4.39
CA PHE A 152 9.34 24.92 4.37
C PHE A 152 10.04 24.47 3.09
N TYR A 153 9.63 25.02 1.94
CA TYR A 153 10.26 24.77 0.65
C TYR A 153 11.73 25.22 0.62
N VAL A 154 12.02 26.41 1.13
CA VAL A 154 13.40 26.94 1.23
C VAL A 154 14.24 26.09 2.16
N ASP A 155 13.70 25.74 3.33
CA ASP A 155 14.38 24.90 4.31
C ASP A 155 14.73 23.52 3.74
N LEU A 156 13.79 22.88 3.01
CA LEU A 156 14.02 21.59 2.36
C LEU A 156 15.06 21.69 1.24
N LYS A 157 15.09 22.80 0.50
CA LYS A 157 16.16 23.05 -0.48
C LYS A 157 17.53 23.23 0.16
N SER A 158 17.62 23.94 1.29
CA SER A 158 18.87 24.06 2.06
C SER A 158 19.35 22.69 2.50
N PHE A 159 18.46 21.90 3.10
CA PHE A 159 18.73 20.52 3.51
C PHE A 159 19.24 19.66 2.34
N ALA A 160 18.60 19.73 1.17
CA ALA A 160 19.06 19.00 -0.02
C ALA A 160 20.45 19.46 -0.46
N ASN A 161 20.75 20.77 -0.43
CA ASN A 161 22.06 21.31 -0.78
C ASN A 161 23.15 20.89 0.20
N GLU A 162 22.88 20.89 1.50
CA GLU A 162 23.79 20.45 2.56
C GLU A 162 24.20 18.98 2.40
N LEU A 163 23.31 18.15 1.86
CA LEU A 163 23.58 16.76 1.51
C LEU A 163 24.30 16.58 0.15
N GLY A 164 24.58 17.66 -0.58
CA GLY A 164 25.16 17.60 -1.93
C GLY A 164 24.13 17.26 -3.03
N PHE A 165 22.84 17.34 -2.75
CA PHE A 165 21.74 16.99 -3.65
C PHE A 165 21.07 18.20 -4.32
N GLY A 166 21.80 19.31 -4.49
CA GLY A 166 21.27 20.55 -5.07
C GLY A 166 20.77 20.45 -6.52
N HIS A 167 21.05 19.33 -7.19
CA HIS A 167 20.56 19.03 -8.54
C HIS A 167 19.09 18.56 -8.58
N ILE A 168 18.49 18.19 -7.43
CA ILE A 168 17.11 17.73 -7.36
C ILE A 168 16.15 18.88 -7.66
N LYS A 169 15.18 18.63 -8.56
CA LYS A 169 14.09 19.58 -8.82
C LYS A 169 13.04 19.46 -7.73
N ILE A 170 12.91 20.51 -6.92
CA ILE A 170 11.84 20.64 -5.91
C ILE A 170 10.91 21.77 -6.35
N GLY A 171 9.64 21.45 -6.51
CA GLY A 171 8.53 22.39 -6.70
C GLY A 171 7.51 22.27 -5.57
N TYR A 172 6.55 23.20 -5.52
CA TYR A 172 5.47 23.18 -4.53
C TYR A 172 4.12 23.55 -5.17
N SER A 173 3.03 23.21 -4.50
CA SER A 173 1.66 23.59 -4.88
C SER A 173 0.84 23.81 -3.60
N LEU A 174 0.06 24.88 -3.60
CA LEU A 174 -0.90 25.19 -2.54
C LEU A 174 -2.29 24.95 -3.11
N VAL A 175 -3.09 24.15 -2.43
CA VAL A 175 -4.46 23.80 -2.85
C VAL A 175 -5.41 24.05 -1.70
N GLU A 176 -6.59 24.58 -2.00
CA GLU A 176 -7.66 24.73 -1.04
C GLU A 176 -8.51 23.46 -0.97
N GLY A 177 -8.94 23.09 0.24
CA GLY A 177 -9.97 22.08 0.45
C GLY A 177 -9.58 21.05 1.51
N TYR A 178 -10.16 19.86 1.38
CA TYR A 178 -9.87 18.74 2.26
C TYR A 178 -8.62 17.99 1.80
N ALA A 179 -7.73 17.68 2.76
CA ALA A 179 -6.40 17.17 2.46
C ALA A 179 -6.40 15.88 1.63
N ALA A 180 -7.21 14.88 1.98
CA ALA A 180 -7.20 13.61 1.24
C ALA A 180 -7.64 13.80 -0.21
N TYR A 181 -8.75 14.51 -0.45
CA TYR A 181 -9.22 14.84 -1.79
C TYR A 181 -8.18 15.64 -2.59
N GLY A 182 -7.57 16.66 -1.98
CA GLY A 182 -6.52 17.46 -2.64
C GLY A 182 -5.29 16.62 -3.03
N ILE A 183 -4.90 15.65 -2.20
CA ILE A 183 -3.80 14.72 -2.48
C ILE A 183 -4.16 13.78 -3.63
N ILE A 184 -5.35 13.18 -3.60
CA ILE A 184 -5.83 12.25 -4.63
C ILE A 184 -5.92 12.96 -5.99
N GLU A 185 -6.54 14.14 -6.03
CA GLU A 185 -6.66 14.97 -7.23
C GLU A 185 -5.30 15.43 -7.78
N MET A 186 -4.35 15.77 -6.89
CA MET A 186 -3.00 16.06 -7.32
C MET A 186 -2.30 14.80 -7.86
N GLY A 187 -2.53 13.63 -7.27
CA GLY A 187 -2.06 12.35 -7.77
C GLY A 187 -2.50 12.07 -9.21
N LEU A 188 -3.78 12.29 -9.51
CA LEU A 188 -4.35 12.12 -10.86
C LEU A 188 -3.75 13.09 -11.89
N ARG A 189 -3.54 14.35 -11.51
CA ARG A 189 -3.00 15.40 -12.41
C ARG A 189 -1.49 15.30 -12.60
N TYR A 190 -0.74 15.15 -11.52
CA TYR A 190 0.73 15.15 -11.53
C TYR A 190 1.30 13.78 -11.96
N LYS A 191 0.55 12.70 -11.74
CA LYS A 191 0.92 11.30 -12.02
C LYS A 191 2.28 10.93 -11.40
N PRO A 192 2.44 11.07 -10.07
CA PRO A 192 3.67 10.66 -9.40
C PRO A 192 3.82 9.14 -9.45
N GLY A 193 5.08 8.67 -9.44
CA GLY A 193 5.37 7.24 -9.30
C GLY A 193 5.22 6.74 -7.86
N ILE A 194 5.24 7.66 -6.88
CA ILE A 194 5.06 7.38 -5.46
C ILE A 194 4.56 8.64 -4.74
N ILE A 195 3.70 8.45 -3.75
CA ILE A 195 3.33 9.48 -2.76
C ILE A 195 4.09 9.17 -1.47
N VAL A 196 4.78 10.15 -0.90
CA VAL A 196 5.50 10.01 0.38
C VAL A 196 4.89 10.99 1.37
N MET A 197 4.25 10.50 2.44
CA MET A 197 3.56 11.35 3.41
C MET A 197 3.81 10.91 4.86
N GLY A 198 3.54 11.79 5.81
CA GLY A 198 3.59 11.45 7.24
C GLY A 198 2.42 10.56 7.66
N THR A 199 2.59 9.75 8.73
CA THR A 199 1.48 8.96 9.28
C THR A 199 0.40 9.80 9.94
N LYS A 200 0.76 10.95 10.52
CA LYS A 200 -0.14 11.82 11.31
C LYS A 200 0.15 13.27 10.98
N GLY A 201 -0.85 14.12 11.22
CA GLY A 201 -0.74 15.57 11.09
C GLY A 201 -0.91 16.33 12.40
N GLU A 202 -0.84 17.66 12.33
CA GLU A 202 -1.08 18.54 13.47
C GLU A 202 -2.52 18.35 14.02
N GLY A 203 -2.67 18.29 15.35
CA GLY A 203 -3.97 18.17 16.02
C GLY A 203 -4.46 16.76 16.35
N TYR A 204 -3.61 15.74 16.15
CA TYR A 204 -3.97 14.34 16.41
C TYR A 204 -4.03 13.99 17.91
N ARG A 205 -5.00 13.14 18.32
CA ARG A 205 -5.08 12.61 19.69
C ARG A 205 -3.98 11.57 19.90
N SER A 206 -3.34 11.57 21.07
CA SER A 206 -2.19 10.72 21.39
C SER A 206 -2.42 9.21 21.25
N THR A 207 -3.67 8.75 21.20
CA THR A 207 -4.06 7.33 21.16
C THR A 207 -4.18 6.74 19.76
N GLU A 208 -4.23 7.56 18.70
CA GLU A 208 -4.37 7.09 17.33
C GLU A 208 -2.99 7.04 16.66
N LEU A 209 -2.64 5.95 15.98
CA LEU A 209 -1.29 5.70 15.44
C LEU A 209 -1.13 6.00 13.94
N VAL A 210 -2.21 6.08 13.16
CA VAL A 210 -2.24 6.64 11.80
C VAL A 210 -3.45 7.54 11.57
N GLY A 211 -3.18 8.68 10.95
CA GLY A 211 -4.09 9.75 10.57
C GLY A 211 -5.18 9.34 9.57
N SER A 212 -6.33 10.00 9.71
CA SER A 212 -7.47 9.86 8.79
C SER A 212 -7.09 10.12 7.34
N VAL A 213 -6.28 11.17 7.08
CA VAL A 213 -5.83 11.53 5.73
C VAL A 213 -5.01 10.42 5.07
N ALA A 214 -4.03 9.84 5.77
CA ALA A 214 -3.20 8.77 5.22
C ALA A 214 -4.02 7.50 4.93
N THR A 215 -4.99 7.21 5.79
CA THR A 215 -5.93 6.09 5.60
C THR A 215 -6.79 6.32 4.36
N GLU A 216 -7.42 7.49 4.24
CA GLU A 216 -8.31 7.80 3.12
C GLU A 216 -7.57 7.85 1.78
N VAL A 217 -6.35 8.43 1.75
CA VAL A 217 -5.51 8.40 0.56
C VAL A 217 -5.16 6.96 0.18
N SER A 218 -4.81 6.10 1.15
CA SER A 218 -4.53 4.68 0.92
C SER A 218 -5.73 3.90 0.36
N ASP A 219 -6.94 4.26 0.80
CA ASP A 219 -8.18 3.60 0.41
C ASP A 219 -8.60 3.94 -1.04
N GLU A 220 -8.08 5.05 -1.62
CA GLU A 220 -8.54 5.57 -2.93
C GLU A 220 -7.44 5.67 -4.01
N THR A 221 -6.15 5.78 -3.65
CA THR A 221 -5.08 5.97 -4.65
C THR A 221 -4.51 4.66 -5.20
N LYS A 222 -4.31 4.58 -6.52
CA LYS A 222 -3.57 3.47 -7.17
C LYS A 222 -2.05 3.65 -7.17
N ILE A 223 -1.58 4.82 -6.75
CA ILE A 223 -0.17 5.19 -6.70
C ILE A 223 0.43 4.57 -5.42
N PRO A 224 1.63 3.96 -5.46
CA PRO A 224 2.31 3.51 -4.25
C PRO A 224 2.37 4.62 -3.19
N LEU A 225 1.98 4.29 -1.97
CA LEU A 225 1.94 5.23 -0.84
C LEU A 225 2.95 4.81 0.21
N LEU A 226 4.00 5.60 0.40
CA LEU A 226 4.95 5.44 1.49
C LEU A 226 4.57 6.35 2.64
N VAL A 227 4.23 5.76 3.78
CA VAL A 227 3.86 6.46 4.99
C VAL A 227 5.01 6.41 5.99
N ILE A 228 5.48 7.58 6.44
CA ILE A 228 6.61 7.74 7.36
C ILE A 228 6.10 8.15 8.75
N PRO A 229 6.30 7.31 9.79
CA PRO A 229 5.93 7.68 11.16
C PRO A 229 6.92 8.67 11.79
N GLU A 230 6.49 9.31 12.88
CA GLU A 230 7.32 10.26 13.64
C GLU A 230 8.61 9.60 14.15
N ALA A 231 8.49 8.40 14.70
CA ALA A 231 9.61 7.65 15.28
C ALA A 231 10.57 7.07 14.22
N ALA A 232 10.13 6.95 12.97
CA ALA A 232 10.97 6.49 11.87
C ALA A 232 11.84 7.63 11.34
N VAL A 233 12.94 7.92 12.04
CA VAL A 233 13.97 8.84 11.56
C VAL A 233 14.91 8.08 10.60
N LEU A 234 14.42 7.68 9.43
CA LEU A 234 15.30 7.18 8.38
C LEU A 234 16.09 8.34 7.80
N LYS A 235 17.42 8.31 7.95
CA LYS A 235 18.32 9.37 7.45
C LYS A 235 18.72 9.17 5.99
N GLY A 236 18.20 8.14 5.32
CA GLY A 236 18.42 7.92 3.90
C GLY A 236 17.92 6.58 3.41
N VAL A 237 17.87 6.42 2.08
CA VAL A 237 17.47 5.15 1.44
C VAL A 237 18.40 3.99 1.78
N ASP A 238 19.66 4.28 2.11
CA ASP A 238 20.64 3.25 2.45
C ASP A 238 20.40 2.60 3.82
N GLU A 239 19.59 3.22 4.69
CA GLU A 239 19.15 2.63 5.96
C GLU A 239 18.03 1.59 5.76
N VAL A 240 17.39 1.57 4.59
CA VAL A 240 16.42 0.53 4.22
C VAL A 240 17.20 -0.72 3.82
N LYS A 241 17.32 -1.67 4.77
CA LYS A 241 18.07 -2.92 4.58
C LYS A 241 17.19 -4.15 4.52
N ASN A 242 16.30 -4.33 5.49
CA ASN A 242 15.40 -5.48 5.52
C ASN A 242 13.97 -4.98 5.32
N VAL A 243 13.35 -5.44 4.24
CA VAL A 243 12.00 -5.05 3.84
C VAL A 243 11.08 -6.24 4.03
N LEU A 244 10.05 -6.07 4.85
CA LEU A 244 9.02 -7.07 5.02
C LEU A 244 7.93 -6.88 3.96
N TYR A 245 7.66 -7.89 3.15
CA TYR A 245 6.51 -7.95 2.27
C TYR A 245 5.47 -8.91 2.85
N ALA A 246 4.35 -8.39 3.32
CA ALA A 246 3.24 -9.17 3.85
C ALA A 246 2.25 -9.50 2.72
N THR A 247 2.10 -10.79 2.40
CA THR A 247 1.24 -11.28 1.31
C THR A 247 0.00 -11.97 1.84
N ASN A 248 -1.10 -11.84 1.10
CA ASN A 248 -2.33 -12.61 1.26
C ASN A 248 -2.60 -13.54 0.06
N TYR A 249 -1.59 -13.77 -0.78
CA TYR A 249 -1.64 -14.49 -2.07
C TYR A 249 -2.73 -13.98 -3.01
N ASP A 250 -2.91 -12.67 -3.04
CA ASP A 250 -3.87 -12.05 -3.94
C ASP A 250 -3.22 -11.72 -5.30
N GLU A 251 -4.03 -11.54 -6.34
CA GLU A 251 -3.50 -11.18 -7.67
C GLU A 251 -2.75 -9.84 -7.66
N SER A 252 -3.09 -8.94 -6.74
CA SER A 252 -2.42 -7.66 -6.62
C SER A 252 -1.00 -7.78 -6.09
N ASP A 253 -0.64 -8.90 -5.47
CA ASP A 253 0.72 -9.19 -5.02
C ASP A 253 1.71 -9.12 -6.19
N PHE A 254 1.36 -9.63 -7.38
CA PHE A 254 2.25 -9.59 -8.53
C PHE A 254 2.55 -8.13 -8.97
N VAL A 255 1.52 -7.30 -9.01
CA VAL A 255 1.68 -5.87 -9.34
C VAL A 255 2.46 -5.14 -8.25
N ALA A 256 2.16 -5.42 -6.98
CA ALA A 256 2.83 -4.83 -5.83
C ALA A 256 4.30 -5.23 -5.73
N ILE A 257 4.64 -6.49 -5.98
CA ILE A 257 6.03 -6.99 -6.01
C ILE A 257 6.83 -6.29 -7.10
N ARG A 258 6.28 -6.13 -8.32
CA ARG A 258 6.95 -5.35 -9.38
C ARG A 258 7.22 -3.91 -8.95
N LYS A 259 6.22 -3.26 -8.36
CA LYS A 259 6.35 -1.88 -7.86
C LYS A 259 7.36 -1.79 -6.70
N LEU A 260 7.33 -2.74 -5.77
CA LEU A 260 8.26 -2.85 -4.64
C LEU A 260 9.70 -2.99 -5.14
N ILE A 261 9.96 -3.96 -6.01
CA ILE A 261 11.29 -4.16 -6.59
C ILE A 261 11.71 -2.91 -7.35
N SER A 262 10.81 -2.25 -8.09
CA SER A 262 11.14 -1.01 -8.78
C SER A 262 11.59 0.10 -7.81
N ILE A 263 10.80 0.34 -6.75
CA ILE A 263 11.07 1.37 -5.73
C ILE A 263 12.34 1.06 -4.93
N THR A 264 12.66 -0.22 -4.73
CA THR A 264 13.81 -0.67 -3.93
C THR A 264 15.00 -1.14 -4.76
N SER A 265 14.91 -1.09 -6.09
CA SER A 265 15.90 -1.65 -7.03
C SER A 265 17.31 -1.08 -6.86
N SER A 266 17.38 0.21 -6.51
CA SER A 266 18.65 0.90 -6.28
C SER A 266 19.14 0.77 -4.83
N PHE A 267 18.37 0.12 -3.97
CA PHE A 267 18.71 -0.11 -2.57
C PHE A 267 19.38 -1.49 -2.46
N ASN A 268 20.30 -1.63 -1.51
CA ASN A 268 20.85 -2.95 -1.17
C ASN A 268 19.97 -3.60 -0.10
N VAL A 269 18.81 -4.12 -0.53
CA VAL A 269 17.79 -4.69 0.36
C VAL A 269 17.73 -6.22 0.33
N ASN A 270 17.33 -6.77 1.48
CA ASN A 270 16.80 -8.10 1.64
C ASN A 270 15.29 -8.02 1.76
N ILE A 271 14.55 -8.79 0.98
CA ILE A 271 13.09 -8.87 1.08
C ILE A 271 12.72 -10.12 1.89
N HIS A 272 11.89 -9.92 2.92
CA HIS A 272 11.27 -10.98 3.69
C HIS A 272 9.81 -11.08 3.25
N CYS A 273 9.47 -12.07 2.43
CA CYS A 273 8.09 -12.30 2.03
C CYS A 273 7.43 -13.27 3.01
N ILE A 274 6.42 -12.80 3.76
CA ILE A 274 5.75 -13.63 4.76
C ILE A 274 4.24 -13.69 4.55
N HIS A 275 3.70 -14.88 4.81
CA HIS A 275 2.28 -15.13 4.95
C HIS A 275 1.99 -15.65 6.36
N VAL A 276 0.84 -15.29 6.95
CA VAL A 276 0.42 -15.73 8.28
C VAL A 276 -0.87 -16.53 8.17
N THR A 277 -0.85 -17.78 8.61
CA THR A 277 -1.97 -18.73 8.50
C THR A 277 -1.98 -19.71 9.67
N ASP A 278 -3.09 -20.40 9.91
CA ASP A 278 -3.16 -21.49 10.90
C ASP A 278 -2.62 -22.82 10.36
N GLU A 279 -2.53 -22.96 9.03
CA GLU A 279 -2.21 -24.20 8.33
C GLU A 279 -0.96 -24.06 7.42
N PRO A 280 0.21 -23.68 7.99
CA PRO A 280 1.40 -23.36 7.19
C PRO A 280 1.94 -24.52 6.35
N ASP A 281 1.54 -25.74 6.68
CA ASP A 281 2.00 -26.96 6.04
C ASP A 281 1.14 -27.42 4.85
N SER A 282 0.01 -26.76 4.58
CA SER A 282 -0.88 -27.16 3.49
C SER A 282 -0.20 -27.04 2.12
N ALA A 283 -0.58 -27.90 1.17
CA ALA A 283 -0.02 -27.85 -0.18
C ALA A 283 -0.32 -26.54 -0.91
N ILE A 284 -1.48 -25.92 -0.66
CA ILE A 284 -1.84 -24.62 -1.25
C ILE A 284 -0.91 -23.53 -0.75
N GLU A 285 -0.73 -23.44 0.57
CA GLU A 285 0.14 -22.47 1.21
C GLU A 285 1.57 -22.55 0.65
N LYS A 286 2.11 -23.76 0.57
CA LYS A 286 3.44 -24.04 0.01
C LYS A 286 3.52 -23.67 -1.48
N ALA A 287 2.52 -24.03 -2.27
CA ALA A 287 2.50 -23.76 -3.71
C ALA A 287 2.37 -22.25 -4.02
N ASN A 288 1.50 -21.52 -3.31
CA ASN A 288 1.36 -20.07 -3.44
C ASN A 288 2.67 -19.35 -3.06
N MET A 289 3.29 -19.73 -1.94
CA MET A 289 4.58 -19.14 -1.53
C MET A 289 5.70 -19.44 -2.54
N ASN A 290 5.75 -20.65 -3.09
CA ASN A 290 6.70 -20.99 -4.14
C ASN A 290 6.48 -20.16 -5.42
N GLN A 291 5.23 -19.94 -5.82
CA GLN A 291 4.90 -19.10 -6.97
C GLN A 291 5.37 -17.65 -6.77
N LEU A 292 5.14 -17.06 -5.59
CA LEU A 292 5.65 -15.72 -5.30
C LEU A 292 7.17 -15.69 -5.30
N LYS A 293 7.82 -16.70 -4.73
CA LYS A 293 9.29 -16.81 -4.74
C LYS A 293 9.86 -16.88 -6.15
N GLU A 294 9.26 -17.69 -7.02
CA GLU A 294 9.60 -17.76 -8.45
C GLU A 294 9.42 -16.39 -9.12
N TYR A 295 8.31 -15.71 -8.82
CA TYR A 295 8.01 -14.39 -9.38
C TYR A 295 8.98 -13.29 -8.93
N PHE A 296 9.35 -13.25 -7.65
CA PHE A 296 10.41 -12.35 -7.16
C PHE A 296 11.72 -12.54 -7.94
N ASN A 297 12.10 -13.81 -8.15
CA ASN A 297 13.29 -14.17 -8.91
C ASN A 297 13.17 -13.81 -10.40
N GLU A 298 11.98 -13.96 -11.00
CA GLU A 298 11.71 -13.53 -12.38
C GLU A 298 11.87 -12.00 -12.54
N VAL A 299 11.30 -11.22 -11.62
CA VAL A 299 11.32 -9.75 -11.70
C VAL A 299 12.72 -9.18 -11.44
N ASN A 300 13.46 -9.71 -10.47
CA ASN A 300 14.86 -9.33 -10.24
C ASN A 300 15.66 -10.45 -9.55
N PRO A 301 16.42 -11.26 -10.30
CA PRO A 301 17.21 -12.37 -9.75
C PRO A 301 18.30 -11.95 -8.75
N LYS A 302 18.66 -10.65 -8.69
CA LYS A 302 19.73 -10.16 -7.82
C LYS A 302 19.24 -9.82 -6.42
N VAL A 303 17.94 -9.63 -6.22
CA VAL A 303 17.41 -9.28 -4.90
C VAL A 303 17.33 -10.53 -4.03
N LYS A 304 17.82 -10.44 -2.80
CA LYS A 304 17.74 -11.55 -1.85
C LYS A 304 16.34 -11.61 -1.28
N VAL A 305 15.67 -12.75 -1.45
CA VAL A 305 14.30 -12.96 -0.94
C VAL A 305 14.25 -14.16 -0.01
N TYR A 306 13.75 -13.93 1.19
CA TYR A 306 13.47 -14.94 2.20
C TYR A 306 11.95 -15.12 2.31
N CYS A 307 11.46 -16.29 1.93
CA CYS A 307 10.04 -16.62 1.96
C CYS A 307 9.73 -17.51 3.17
N SER A 308 8.70 -17.16 3.96
CA SER A 308 8.29 -17.97 5.10
C SER A 308 6.78 -17.92 5.34
N ILE A 309 6.21 -19.07 5.69
CA ILE A 309 4.81 -19.21 6.09
C ILE A 309 4.78 -19.35 7.61
N VAL A 310 4.18 -18.39 8.30
CA VAL A 310 4.23 -18.26 9.76
C VAL A 310 2.90 -18.73 10.34
N LYS A 311 2.97 -19.64 11.33
CA LYS A 311 1.77 -20.12 12.01
C LYS A 311 1.22 -19.09 13.01
N GLY A 312 -0.06 -18.76 12.92
CA GLY A 312 -0.81 -18.21 14.05
C GLY A 312 -1.94 -17.25 13.70
N LYS A 313 -2.69 -16.89 14.75
CA LYS A 313 -3.93 -16.08 14.66
C LYS A 313 -3.73 -14.60 15.01
N ASP A 314 -2.77 -14.30 15.89
CA ASP A 314 -2.49 -12.93 16.32
C ASP A 314 -1.46 -12.27 15.42
N ILE A 315 -1.95 -11.78 14.30
CA ILE A 315 -1.15 -11.19 13.24
C ILE A 315 -0.35 -9.97 13.74
N THR A 316 -0.92 -9.16 14.64
CA THR A 316 -0.24 -7.98 15.19
C THR A 316 1.00 -8.38 15.98
N LYS A 317 0.85 -9.36 16.89
CA LYS A 317 1.96 -9.85 17.70
C LYS A 317 3.03 -10.52 16.84
N ILE A 318 2.61 -11.32 15.87
CA ILE A 318 3.50 -12.01 14.93
C ILE A 318 4.34 -10.99 14.16
N PHE A 319 3.70 -9.98 13.55
CA PHE A 319 4.42 -8.95 12.82
C PHE A 319 5.35 -8.14 13.71
N LYS A 320 4.91 -7.73 14.91
CA LYS A 320 5.76 -6.98 15.84
C LYS A 320 7.02 -7.76 16.22
N ASN A 321 6.88 -9.05 16.52
CA ASN A 321 8.02 -9.92 16.83
C ASN A 321 8.93 -10.07 15.61
N TYR A 322 8.35 -10.37 14.44
CA TYR A 322 9.10 -10.56 13.21
C TYR A 322 9.89 -9.30 12.81
N ILE A 323 9.27 -8.12 12.94
CA ILE A 323 9.91 -6.81 12.68
C ILE A 323 11.14 -6.64 13.57
N SER A 324 11.01 -6.92 14.87
CA SER A 324 12.10 -6.79 15.84
C SER A 324 13.23 -7.80 15.58
N GLU A 325 12.89 -9.08 15.46
CA GLU A 325 13.83 -10.19 15.30
C GLU A 325 14.65 -10.08 14.01
N ASN A 326 14.02 -9.65 12.92
CA ASN A 326 14.66 -9.54 11.61
C ASN A 326 15.15 -8.12 11.30
N ARG A 327 15.05 -7.19 12.26
CA ARG A 327 15.45 -5.78 12.11
C ARG A 327 14.85 -5.17 10.84
N ILE A 328 13.54 -5.34 10.67
CA ILE A 328 12.82 -4.81 9.52
C ILE A 328 12.79 -3.28 9.62
N THR A 329 13.18 -2.63 8.52
CA THR A 329 13.29 -1.16 8.41
C THR A 329 12.20 -0.56 7.53
N LEU A 330 11.46 -1.39 6.79
CA LEU A 330 10.34 -1.01 5.94
C LEU A 330 9.37 -2.19 5.85
N VAL A 331 8.08 -1.91 6.01
CA VAL A 331 7.01 -2.89 5.74
C VAL A 331 6.34 -2.52 4.42
N ALA A 332 6.02 -3.51 3.60
CA ALA A 332 5.36 -3.39 2.33
C ALA A 332 4.17 -4.37 2.30
N LEU A 333 3.02 -3.90 1.80
CA LEU A 333 1.80 -4.70 1.78
C LEU A 333 0.82 -4.22 0.71
N THR A 334 -0.07 -5.11 0.29
CA THR A 334 -1.23 -4.77 -0.54
C THR A 334 -2.38 -4.27 0.33
N HIS A 335 -3.08 -3.26 -0.15
CA HIS A 335 -4.32 -2.77 0.39
C HIS A 335 -5.43 -3.07 -0.62
N GLN A 336 -6.47 -3.78 -0.16
CA GLN A 336 -7.62 -4.10 -0.98
C GLN A 336 -8.84 -3.27 -0.55
N LYS A 337 -9.51 -2.66 -1.53
CA LYS A 337 -10.84 -2.06 -1.33
C LYS A 337 -11.85 -3.18 -1.14
N ARG A 338 -12.73 -3.04 -0.14
CA ARG A 338 -13.79 -4.02 0.17
C ARG A 338 -14.69 -4.28 -1.04
N ASN A 339 -14.56 -5.43 -1.69
CA ASN A 339 -15.62 -5.98 -2.52
C ASN A 339 -16.65 -6.68 -1.62
N LEU A 340 -17.94 -6.43 -1.86
CA LEU A 340 -19.10 -6.77 -1.02
C LEU A 340 -19.34 -8.28 -0.73
N ILE A 341 -18.41 -9.19 -1.08
CA ILE A 341 -18.58 -10.65 -0.96
C ILE A 341 -17.54 -11.33 -0.04
N TYR A 342 -16.51 -10.62 0.44
CA TYR A 342 -15.56 -11.19 1.42
C TYR A 342 -15.71 -10.53 2.80
N LYS A 343 -16.64 -11.05 3.60
CA LYS A 343 -16.98 -10.57 4.95
C LYS A 343 -15.98 -10.99 6.05
N MET A 344 -14.82 -11.53 5.71
CA MET A 344 -13.78 -11.91 6.67
C MET A 344 -12.40 -11.51 6.13
N PHE A 345 -11.78 -10.49 6.77
CA PHE A 345 -10.40 -9.98 6.54
C PHE A 345 -10.23 -9.17 5.22
N ASN A 346 -9.59 -8.00 5.10
CA ASN A 346 -8.46 -7.50 5.88
C ASN A 346 -8.15 -5.99 5.74
N THR A 347 -9.09 -5.09 6.06
CA THR A 347 -8.73 -3.71 6.45
C THR A 347 -8.01 -3.66 7.81
N SER A 348 -7.88 -4.79 8.51
CA SER A 348 -7.32 -4.86 9.86
C SER A 348 -5.80 -5.00 9.89
N ILE A 349 -5.13 -5.72 8.97
CA ILE A 349 -3.66 -5.83 8.98
C ILE A 349 -3.01 -4.52 8.61
N THR A 350 -3.37 -3.90 7.47
CA THR A 350 -2.82 -2.60 7.05
C THR A 350 -2.98 -1.61 8.17
N LYS A 351 -4.20 -1.48 8.72
CA LYS A 351 -4.46 -0.63 9.88
C LYS A 351 -3.62 -1.06 11.07
N LYS A 352 -3.67 -2.30 11.57
CA LYS A 352 -2.94 -2.74 12.77
C LYS A 352 -1.42 -2.58 12.64
N LEU A 353 -0.83 -2.85 11.47
CA LEU A 353 0.58 -2.63 11.17
C LEU A 353 0.91 -1.15 11.16
N LEU A 354 0.15 -0.35 10.41
CA LEU A 354 0.22 1.11 10.44
C LEU A 354 0.09 1.64 11.87
N TYR A 355 -0.79 1.03 12.68
CA TYR A 355 -1.03 1.42 14.06
C TYR A 355 0.07 0.93 15.03
N THR A 356 0.87 -0.09 14.73
CA THR A 356 1.81 -0.67 15.72
C THR A 356 3.28 -0.53 15.34
N ALA A 357 3.55 -0.10 14.12
CA ALA A 357 4.90 -0.01 13.58
C ALA A 357 5.43 1.43 13.71
N ASP A 358 6.49 1.60 14.52
CA ASP A 358 7.35 2.80 14.50
C ASP A 358 8.27 2.84 13.26
N ILE A 359 7.91 2.11 12.20
CA ILE A 359 8.69 1.97 10.97
C ILE A 359 7.86 2.35 9.75
N PRO A 360 8.49 2.80 8.66
CA PRO A 360 7.78 3.16 7.44
C PRO A 360 6.99 2.01 6.84
N VAL A 361 5.87 2.36 6.22
CA VAL A 361 4.97 1.40 5.56
C VAL A 361 4.72 1.84 4.12
N LEU A 362 5.04 0.97 3.17
CA LEU A 362 4.79 1.11 1.76
C LEU A 362 3.53 0.32 1.38
N ILE A 363 2.51 1.03 0.93
CA ILE A 363 1.20 0.46 0.63
C ILE A 363 1.01 0.48 -0.88
N PHE A 364 0.57 -0.66 -1.42
CA PHE A 364 0.16 -0.80 -2.81
C PHE A 364 -1.33 -1.06 -2.87
N HIS A 365 -2.06 -0.32 -3.70
CA HIS A 365 -3.47 -0.60 -3.93
C HIS A 365 -3.65 -1.60 -5.08
N SER A 366 -4.57 -2.55 -4.88
CA SER A 366 -4.99 -3.56 -5.86
C SER A 366 -5.88 -2.99 -6.96
#